data_AF-A0A7T8B9F7-F1
#
_entry.id   AF-A0A7T8B9F7-F1
#
_cell.length_a   1.000
_cell.length_b   1.000
_cell.length_c   1.000
_cell.angle_alpha   90.00
_cell.angle_beta   90.00
_cell.angle_gamma   90.00
#
_symmetry.space_group_name_H-M   'P 1'
#
loop_
_entity.id
_entity.type
_entity.pdbx_description
1 polymer ?
#
loop_
_entity_poly.entity_id
_entity_poly.type
_entity_poly.pdbx_seq_one_letter_code
_entity_poly.pdbx_strand_id
1 'polypeptide(L)'
;MAAVLMLCFCIPLCVFPRGTADDEGTAALNGEWVLCITAINTEALSPSQRIIGNLVSRTLVKDLRDLDHRVRPADEYGFYKDYAWNAAHTEAAQALVKKRQERDNLLFMGEKNWQYRQNLKKLEQEITQLEEALLEAEHTFPLIEKIPSFVLTEGNLSGNYPAPPEPGREYGFCRDQKADGFLAAEVSEFHGRIYVTLRIYALYAQEYIYEDYALFSAEDQDAALMDLSGRMTAMVSGTVPASIRVFAEPENSVIVINDSFAGRGSTGAMDQFPGETSVQAFAPNYESAFAEVNMDPGEIVELHFKLTPLMMEAFGIEIAEGERASVYRGALYIGDTPMVLDVPRDRFEYVMVETPDGKTTSVVFRGQTASTVLHPMDPNIPENKSVETLRRKFYGAFARFWIALPVAILFNGIASARINGYNQASANGTATDSLYRDANIYYYTSIGGWVVAGTFLTEALVRFFFYTRAANSGISEIVE
;
A
#
# COMPACT_ATOMS: atom_id res chain seq x y z
N MET A 1 -41.79 14.32 -36.23
CA MET A 1 -41.19 13.78 -34.99
C MET A 1 -39.77 14.33 -34.89
N ALA A 2 -39.63 15.49 -34.27
CA ALA A 2 -38.36 16.15 -34.03
C ALA A 2 -38.23 16.32 -32.51
N ALA A 3 -37.23 15.68 -31.91
CA ALA A 3 -36.92 15.82 -30.50
C ALA A 3 -35.80 16.87 -30.37
N VAL A 4 -36.17 18.05 -29.88
CA VAL A 4 -35.26 19.11 -29.48
C VAL A 4 -34.86 18.84 -28.03
N LEU A 5 -33.58 18.57 -27.82
CA LEU A 5 -32.99 18.29 -26.51
C LEU A 5 -32.50 19.62 -25.93
N MET A 6 -33.21 20.11 -24.92
CA MET A 6 -32.92 21.36 -24.21
C MET A 6 -31.93 21.07 -23.08
N LEU A 7 -30.70 21.57 -23.20
CA LEU A 7 -29.63 21.42 -22.23
C LEU A 7 -29.64 22.66 -21.31
N CYS A 8 -30.16 22.51 -20.09
CA CYS A 8 -30.13 23.54 -19.05
C CYS A 8 -28.72 23.64 -18.44
N PHE A 9 -28.10 24.81 -18.59
CA PHE A 9 -26.92 25.22 -17.82
C PHE A 9 -27.35 25.63 -16.40
N CYS A 10 -26.98 24.83 -15.40
CA CYS A 10 -26.99 25.25 -13.99
C CYS A 10 -25.59 25.75 -13.62
N ILE A 11 -25.46 27.06 -13.45
CA ILE A 11 -24.27 27.69 -12.85
C ILE A 11 -24.42 27.57 -11.33
N PRO A 12 -23.47 26.97 -10.59
CA PRO A 12 -23.54 26.97 -9.14
C PRO A 12 -23.20 28.36 -8.60
N LEU A 13 -24.11 28.92 -7.79
CA LEU A 13 -23.85 30.09 -6.97
C LEU A 13 -22.85 29.71 -5.88
N CYS A 14 -21.64 30.26 -5.94
CA CYS A 14 -20.67 30.19 -4.85
C CYS A 14 -21.24 30.90 -3.62
N VAL A 15 -21.64 30.13 -2.61
CA VAL A 15 -21.92 30.61 -1.26
C VAL A 15 -20.58 30.71 -0.54
N PHE A 16 -20.10 31.94 -0.31
CA PHE A 16 -18.98 32.18 0.59
C PHE A 16 -19.45 31.96 2.03
N PRO A 17 -18.87 31.01 2.79
CA PRO A 17 -19.17 30.88 4.21
C PRO A 17 -18.60 32.10 4.95
N ARG A 18 -19.44 32.73 5.78
CA ARG A 18 -18.99 33.70 6.79
C ARG A 18 -18.17 32.93 7.81
N GLY A 19 -16.86 33.16 7.84
CA GLY A 19 -15.98 32.68 8.89
C GLY A 19 -16.46 33.17 10.24
N THR A 20 -16.71 32.23 11.14
CA THR A 20 -16.73 32.48 12.57
C THR A 20 -15.35 33.00 12.98
N ALA A 21 -15.30 33.99 13.85
CA ALA A 21 -14.06 34.39 14.47
C ALA A 21 -13.60 33.21 15.33
N ASP A 22 -12.69 32.40 14.77
CA ASP A 22 -11.95 31.42 15.53
C ASP A 22 -11.17 32.19 16.58
N ASP A 23 -11.34 31.77 17.84
CA ASP A 23 -10.43 32.15 18.91
C ASP A 23 -9.01 31.92 18.38
N GLU A 24 -8.20 32.98 18.29
CA GLU A 24 -6.77 32.91 17.97
C GLU A 24 -6.06 32.19 19.12
N GLY A 25 -6.33 30.89 19.27
CA GLY A 25 -5.52 29.97 20.04
C GLY A 25 -4.12 30.05 19.46
N THR A 26 -3.17 30.43 20.30
CA THR A 26 -1.76 30.58 19.94
C THR A 26 -1.32 29.28 19.26
N ALA A 27 -1.08 29.33 17.94
CA ALA A 27 -0.78 28.14 17.16
C ALA A 27 0.42 27.41 17.80
N ALA A 28 0.23 26.14 18.14
CA ALA A 28 1.27 25.36 18.81
C ALA A 28 2.54 25.32 17.94
N LEU A 29 3.69 25.58 18.56
CA LEU A 29 4.96 25.53 17.85
C LEU A 29 5.32 24.07 17.54
N ASN A 30 5.96 23.88 16.38
CA ASN A 30 6.41 22.59 15.89
C ASN A 30 5.28 21.56 15.77
N GLY A 31 4.21 21.94 15.04
CA GLY A 31 3.05 21.08 14.79
C GLY A 31 3.30 19.90 13.85
N GLU A 32 4.47 19.85 13.21
CA GLU A 32 4.89 18.74 12.34
C GLU A 32 6.04 17.98 12.98
N TRP A 33 6.18 16.69 12.64
CA TRP A 33 7.35 15.88 12.93
C TRP A 33 7.91 15.34 11.63
N VAL A 34 9.10 15.82 11.25
CA VAL A 34 9.66 15.58 9.93
C VAL A 34 10.72 14.49 9.98
N LEU A 35 10.51 13.39 9.26
CA LEU A 35 11.49 12.31 9.09
C LEU A 35 12.14 12.35 7.71
N CYS A 36 13.48 12.27 7.68
CA CYS A 36 14.24 12.10 6.45
C CYS A 36 14.70 10.64 6.29
N ILE A 37 14.36 9.99 5.18
CA ILE A 37 14.89 8.67 4.82
C ILE A 37 16.12 8.86 3.94
N THR A 38 17.27 8.31 4.35
CA THR A 38 18.51 8.43 3.56
C THR A 38 18.57 7.38 2.45
N ALA A 39 19.49 7.57 1.50
CA ALA A 39 19.85 6.54 0.55
C ALA A 39 20.37 5.32 1.30
N ILE A 40 19.91 4.14 0.90
CA ILE A 40 20.27 2.89 1.56
C ILE A 40 21.64 2.47 1.10
N ASN A 41 22.52 2.20 2.08
CA ASN A 41 23.84 1.69 1.78
C ASN A 41 23.72 0.25 1.25
N THR A 42 24.11 0.05 -0.02
CA THR A 42 24.09 -1.24 -0.72
C THR A 42 25.46 -1.60 -1.29
N GLU A 43 26.53 -0.97 -0.79
CA GLU A 43 27.89 -1.17 -1.30
C GLU A 43 28.36 -2.63 -1.13
N ALA A 44 27.89 -3.29 -0.08
CA ALA A 44 28.17 -4.70 0.21
C ALA A 44 27.47 -5.69 -0.74
N LEU A 45 26.51 -5.25 -1.55
CA LEU A 45 25.76 -6.10 -2.48
C LEU A 45 26.36 -6.13 -3.89
N SER A 46 26.13 -7.24 -4.60
CA SER A 46 26.43 -7.33 -6.03
C SER A 46 25.62 -6.30 -6.85
N PRO A 47 26.12 -5.82 -8.00
CA PRO A 47 25.43 -4.79 -8.80
C PRO A 47 23.98 -5.11 -9.15
N SER A 48 23.66 -6.40 -9.38
CA SER A 48 22.29 -6.86 -9.67
C SER A 48 21.35 -6.81 -8.47
N GLN A 49 21.89 -6.94 -7.25
CA GLN A 49 21.10 -6.93 -6.00
C GLN A 49 20.90 -5.52 -5.44
N ARG A 50 21.67 -4.51 -5.88
CA ARG A 50 21.55 -3.12 -5.39
C ARG A 50 20.16 -2.51 -5.57
N ILE A 51 19.34 -3.06 -6.49
CA ILE A 51 17.95 -2.66 -6.66
C ILE A 51 17.11 -2.85 -5.39
N ILE A 52 17.49 -3.78 -4.50
CA ILE A 52 16.83 -4.02 -3.23
C ILE A 52 16.84 -2.77 -2.35
N GLY A 53 17.92 -1.98 -2.36
CA GLY A 53 17.95 -0.71 -1.61
C GLY A 53 16.86 0.26 -2.05
N ASN A 54 16.63 0.39 -3.36
CA ASN A 54 15.55 1.23 -3.88
C ASN A 54 14.17 0.69 -3.52
N LEU A 55 14.01 -0.63 -3.48
CA LEU A 55 12.75 -1.26 -3.07
C LEU A 55 12.46 -0.97 -1.60
N VAL A 56 13.43 -1.22 -0.71
CA VAL A 56 13.32 -0.97 0.73
C VAL A 56 12.96 0.50 0.99
N SER A 57 13.66 1.46 0.37
CA SER A 57 13.32 2.89 0.52
C SER A 57 11.90 3.21 0.10
N ARG A 58 11.45 2.68 -1.05
CA ARG A 58 10.11 2.96 -1.58
C ARG A 58 9.01 2.34 -0.73
N THR A 59 9.21 1.11 -0.25
CA THR A 59 8.27 0.45 0.67
C THR A 59 8.16 1.23 1.97
N LEU A 60 9.30 1.61 2.57
CA LEU A 60 9.31 2.43 3.79
C LEU A 60 8.63 3.79 3.60
N VAL A 61 8.91 4.51 2.50
CA VAL A 61 8.21 5.78 2.20
C VAL A 61 6.72 5.56 2.03
N LYS A 62 6.32 4.51 1.30
CA LYS A 62 4.91 4.21 1.05
C LYS A 62 4.18 3.98 2.38
N ASP A 63 4.72 3.11 3.22
CA ASP A 63 4.06 2.67 4.44
C ASP A 63 4.10 3.76 5.53
N LEU A 64 5.21 4.52 5.64
CA LEU A 64 5.30 5.63 6.59
C LEU A 64 4.48 6.84 6.16
N ARG A 65 4.22 7.03 4.86
CA ARG A 65 3.40 8.15 4.38
C ARG A 65 1.95 8.07 4.86
N ASP A 66 1.46 6.87 5.13
CA ASP A 66 0.10 6.66 5.63
C ASP A 66 -0.03 7.00 7.13
N LEU A 67 1.08 7.26 7.82
CA LEU A 67 1.09 7.76 9.20
C LEU A 67 0.69 9.25 9.20
N ASP A 68 -0.48 9.55 9.75
CA ASP A 68 -1.00 10.93 9.83
C ASP A 68 -0.39 11.72 10.99
N HIS A 69 -0.20 11.06 12.14
CA HIS A 69 0.25 11.71 13.37
C HIS A 69 1.18 10.82 14.18
N ARG A 70 1.99 11.45 15.03
CA ARG A 70 2.89 10.81 15.99
C ARG A 70 2.63 11.33 17.39
N VAL A 71 2.72 10.48 18.40
CA VAL A 71 2.72 10.89 19.81
C VAL A 71 4.15 11.15 20.25
N ARG A 72 4.44 12.36 20.75
CA ARG A 72 5.78 12.65 21.30
C ARG A 72 5.99 11.94 22.64
N PRO A 73 7.09 11.19 22.81
CA PRO A 73 7.56 10.74 24.11
C PRO A 73 7.78 11.92 25.07
N ALA A 74 7.75 11.66 26.38
CA ALA A 74 7.90 12.71 27.40
C ALA A 74 9.25 13.45 27.27
N ASP A 75 10.33 12.73 27.00
CA ASP A 75 11.68 13.31 26.87
C ASP A 75 11.78 14.22 25.63
N GLU A 76 11.22 13.77 24.50
CA GLU A 76 11.14 14.57 23.27
C GLU A 76 10.28 15.83 23.46
N TYR A 77 9.13 15.69 24.11
CA TYR A 77 8.26 16.82 24.42
C TYR A 77 8.96 17.86 25.31
N GLY A 78 9.69 17.40 26.34
CA GLY A 78 10.51 18.25 27.21
C GLY A 78 11.58 19.00 26.43
N PHE A 79 12.33 18.30 25.57
CA PHE A 79 13.35 18.92 24.72
C PHE A 79 12.80 20.06 23.85
N TYR A 80 11.69 19.84 23.14
CA TYR A 80 11.13 20.89 22.27
C TYR A 80 10.55 22.06 23.06
N LYS A 81 9.99 21.80 24.24
CA LYS A 81 9.52 22.85 25.14
C LYS A 81 10.68 23.73 25.60
N ASP A 82 11.78 23.13 26.02
CA ASP A 82 12.97 23.85 26.46
C ASP A 82 13.66 24.56 25.30
N TYR A 83 13.72 23.94 24.11
CA TYR A 83 14.27 24.53 22.90
C TYR A 83 13.47 25.77 22.47
N ALA A 84 12.14 25.67 22.41
CA ALA A 84 11.28 26.78 22.04
C ALA A 84 11.34 27.92 23.06
N TRP A 85 11.36 27.59 24.35
CA TRP A 85 11.52 28.57 25.42
C TRP A 85 12.87 29.32 25.30
N ASN A 86 13.98 28.60 25.15
CA ASN A 86 15.30 29.20 24.96
C ASN A 86 15.37 30.04 23.67
N ALA A 87 14.72 29.61 22.60
CA ALA A 87 14.68 30.36 21.34
C ALA A 87 13.92 31.69 21.51
N ALA A 88 12.74 31.66 22.12
CA ALA A 88 11.94 32.85 22.40
C ALA A 88 12.68 33.83 23.33
N HIS A 89 13.31 33.30 24.38
CA HIS A 89 14.14 34.09 25.30
C HIS A 89 15.32 34.75 24.59
N THR A 90 16.04 33.98 23.76
CA THR A 90 17.19 34.47 23.00
C THR A 90 16.78 35.53 21.98
N GLU A 91 15.66 35.34 21.28
CA GLU A 91 15.13 36.33 20.33
C GLU A 91 14.76 37.64 21.02
N ALA A 92 14.04 37.57 22.15
CA ALA A 92 13.68 38.75 22.95
C ALA A 92 14.95 39.47 23.47
N ALA A 93 15.94 38.73 23.96
CA ALA A 93 17.20 39.28 24.42
C ALA A 93 18.00 39.96 23.29
N GLN A 94 18.06 39.34 22.11
CA GLN A 94 18.72 39.91 20.93
C GLN A 94 18.02 41.18 20.44
N ALA A 95 16.69 41.19 20.41
CA ALA A 95 15.90 42.38 20.06
C ALA A 95 16.19 43.54 21.03
N LEU A 96 16.24 43.26 22.34
CA LEU A 96 16.59 44.24 23.36
C LEU A 96 18.02 44.78 23.20
N VAL A 97 19.00 43.90 22.97
CA VAL A 97 20.41 44.30 22.74
C VAL A 97 20.51 45.19 21.50
N LYS A 98 19.87 44.81 20.39
CA LYS A 98 19.84 45.60 19.16
C LYS A 98 19.27 47.00 19.39
N LYS A 99 18.17 47.11 20.14
CA LYS A 99 17.55 48.42 20.47
C LYS A 99 18.40 49.27 21.40
N ARG A 100 19.08 48.67 22.38
CA ARG A 100 20.05 49.38 23.22
C ARG A 100 21.23 49.90 22.39
N GLN A 101 21.69 49.13 21.42
CA GLN A 101 22.74 49.57 20.49
C GLN A 101 22.26 50.72 19.59
N GLU A 102 21.02 50.69 19.10
CA GLU A 102 20.40 51.82 18.37
C GLU A 102 20.35 53.10 19.21
N ARG A 103 19.97 52.98 20.50
CA ARG A 103 19.99 54.09 21.46
C ARG A 103 21.39 54.66 21.65
N ASP A 104 22.39 53.80 21.83
CA ASP A 104 23.77 54.24 22.04
C ASP A 104 24.35 54.88 20.78
N ASN A 105 24.00 54.37 19.60
CA ASN A 105 24.39 54.96 18.31
C ASN A 105 23.78 56.35 18.08
N LEU A 106 22.60 56.64 18.63
CA LEU A 106 21.95 57.95 18.51
C LEU A 106 22.82 59.09 19.06
N LEU A 107 23.67 58.81 20.07
CA LEU A 107 24.64 59.78 20.61
C LEU A 107 25.64 60.28 19.57
N PHE A 108 25.94 59.47 18.55
CA PHE A 108 26.97 59.73 17.55
C PHE A 108 26.42 60.29 16.23
N MET A 109 25.09 60.37 16.06
CA MET A 109 24.46 60.81 14.80
C MET A 109 24.47 62.33 14.59
N GLY A 110 24.83 63.13 15.59
CA GLY A 110 24.96 64.59 15.46
C GLY A 110 23.64 65.33 15.19
N GLU A 111 22.49 64.76 15.60
CA GLU A 111 21.18 65.35 15.39
C GLU A 111 20.99 66.67 16.18
N LYS A 112 20.05 67.51 15.74
CA LYS A 112 19.66 68.72 16.49
C LYS A 112 19.08 68.31 17.85
N ASN A 113 19.42 69.02 18.93
CA ASN A 113 19.02 68.72 20.32
C ASN A 113 17.54 68.32 20.52
N TRP A 114 16.61 68.94 19.80
CA TRP A 114 15.18 68.62 19.93
C TRP A 114 14.80 67.28 19.26
N GLN A 115 15.40 66.94 18.12
CA GLN A 115 15.20 65.66 17.41
C GLN A 115 15.79 64.52 18.21
N TYR A 116 17.01 64.73 18.72
CA TYR A 116 17.70 63.78 19.59
C TYR A 116 16.83 63.38 20.79
N ARG A 117 16.26 64.37 21.52
CA ARG A 117 15.40 64.10 22.68
C ARG A 117 14.13 63.33 22.32
N GLN A 118 13.54 63.64 21.16
CA GLN A 118 12.33 62.95 20.70
C GLN A 118 12.63 61.49 20.33
N ASN A 119 13.72 61.25 19.59
CA ASN A 119 14.17 59.92 19.20
C ASN A 119 14.61 59.09 20.41
N LEU A 120 15.33 59.69 21.35
CA LEU A 120 15.74 59.04 22.60
C LEU A 120 14.52 58.57 23.41
N LYS A 121 13.53 59.45 23.61
CA LYS A 121 12.31 59.10 24.35
C LYS A 121 11.56 57.94 23.69
N LYS A 122 11.49 57.91 22.35
CA LYS A 122 10.86 56.82 21.60
C LYS A 122 11.62 55.50 21.80
N LEU A 123 12.95 55.51 21.67
CA LEU A 123 13.79 54.33 21.88
C LEU A 123 13.73 53.82 23.32
N GLU A 124 13.69 54.71 24.32
CA GLU A 124 13.53 54.31 25.73
C GLU A 124 12.19 53.60 25.96
N GLN A 125 11.10 54.09 25.37
CA GLN A 125 9.79 53.41 25.43
C GLN A 125 9.83 52.03 24.78
N GLU A 126 10.44 51.90 23.60
CA GLU A 126 10.62 50.61 22.92
C GLU A 126 11.49 49.64 23.76
N ILE A 127 12.55 50.14 24.41
CA ILE A 127 13.40 49.35 25.30
C ILE A 127 12.61 48.83 26.50
N THR A 128 11.81 49.68 27.16
CA THR A 128 10.99 49.24 28.30
C THR A 128 9.98 48.17 27.88
N GLN A 129 9.34 48.32 26.71
CA GLN A 129 8.45 47.29 26.17
C GLN A 129 9.18 45.96 25.90
N LEU A 130 10.41 46.01 25.37
CA LEU A 130 11.21 44.81 25.13
C LEU A 130 11.75 44.17 26.44
N GLU A 131 11.99 44.96 27.49
CA GLU A 131 12.32 44.46 28.82
C GLU A 131 11.14 43.72 29.44
N GLU A 132 9.93 44.28 29.34
CA GLU A 132 8.69 43.61 29.74
C GLU A 132 8.47 42.32 28.94
N ALA A 133 8.67 42.35 27.62
CA ALA A 133 8.55 41.17 26.76
C ALA A 133 9.58 40.09 27.09
N LEU A 134 10.81 40.47 27.46
CA LEU A 134 11.84 39.52 27.90
C LEU A 134 11.45 38.85 29.23
N LEU A 135 10.95 39.63 30.20
CA LEU A 135 10.42 39.10 31.47
C LEU A 135 9.22 38.17 31.24
N GLU A 136 8.33 38.52 30.31
CA GLU A 136 7.22 37.67 29.92
C GLU A 136 7.71 36.35 29.31
N ALA A 137 8.70 36.40 28.41
CA ALA A 137 9.31 35.21 27.80
C ALA A 137 10.04 34.32 28.83
N GLU A 138 10.60 34.88 29.91
CA GLU A 138 11.19 34.11 31.00
C GLU A 138 10.15 33.28 31.78
N HIS A 139 8.92 33.78 31.90
CA HIS A 139 7.86 33.15 32.67
C HIS A 139 6.86 32.34 31.82
N THR A 140 6.82 32.57 30.51
CA THR A 140 5.84 31.95 29.62
C THR A 140 6.50 30.84 28.80
N PHE A 141 6.07 29.60 29.04
CA PHE A 141 6.49 28.47 28.22
C PHE A 141 5.66 28.41 26.93
N PRO A 142 6.28 28.32 25.75
CA PRO A 142 5.55 28.14 24.52
C PRO A 142 4.74 26.84 24.54
N LEU A 143 3.54 26.88 23.96
CA LEU A 143 2.74 25.68 23.77
C LEU A 143 3.36 24.84 22.63
N ILE A 144 3.75 23.61 22.94
CA ILE A 144 4.22 22.62 21.98
C ILE A 144 3.12 21.60 21.74
N GLU A 145 2.93 21.21 20.49
CA GLU A 145 1.98 20.17 20.11
C GLU A 145 2.46 18.81 20.62
N LYS A 146 1.59 18.10 21.35
CA LYS A 146 1.95 16.77 21.90
C LYS A 146 1.79 15.67 20.83
N ILE A 147 0.88 15.90 19.89
CA ILE A 147 0.56 14.97 18.81
C ILE A 147 0.77 15.71 17.47
N PRO A 148 2.03 15.94 17.05
CA PRO A 148 2.31 16.56 15.76
C PRO A 148 1.82 15.69 14.59
N SER A 149 1.53 16.33 13.46
CA SER A 149 1.37 15.63 12.19
C SER A 149 2.70 15.02 11.75
N PHE A 150 2.66 13.80 11.25
CA PHE A 150 3.85 13.13 10.74
C PHE A 150 4.07 13.50 9.27
N VAL A 151 5.30 13.90 8.91
CA VAL A 151 5.63 14.30 7.55
C VAL A 151 6.98 13.72 7.13
N LEU A 152 7.08 13.26 5.89
CA LEU A 152 8.36 12.92 5.26
C LEU A 152 8.92 14.14 4.53
N THR A 153 10.25 14.26 4.43
CA THR A 153 10.85 15.36 3.66
C THR A 153 10.37 15.38 2.19
N GLU A 154 10.25 16.56 1.59
CA GLU A 154 9.83 16.72 0.18
C GLU A 154 10.71 15.92 -0.80
N GLY A 155 11.99 15.78 -0.48
CA GLY A 155 12.92 14.92 -1.20
C GLY A 155 12.45 13.47 -1.24
N ASN A 156 12.08 12.90 -0.09
CA ASN A 156 11.62 11.51 -0.03
C ASN A 156 10.31 11.29 -0.79
N LEU A 157 9.38 12.23 -0.72
CA LEU A 157 8.12 12.15 -1.46
C LEU A 157 8.32 12.21 -2.99
N SER A 158 9.38 12.88 -3.45
CA SER A 158 9.78 12.92 -4.86
C SER A 158 10.71 11.77 -5.28
N GLY A 159 10.99 10.83 -4.36
CA GLY A 159 11.89 9.69 -4.59
C GLY A 159 13.37 10.05 -4.59
N ASN A 160 13.74 11.23 -4.09
CA ASN A 160 15.11 11.64 -3.85
C ASN A 160 15.51 11.27 -2.40
N TYR A 161 16.62 10.55 -2.26
CA TYR A 161 17.11 10.09 -0.96
C TYR A 161 18.53 10.63 -0.76
N PRO A 162 18.75 11.56 0.19
CA PRO A 162 20.08 12.10 0.45
C PRO A 162 21.01 11.00 0.98
N ALA A 163 22.31 11.10 0.70
CA ALA A 163 23.29 10.16 1.26
C ALA A 163 23.27 10.22 2.80
N PRO A 164 23.51 9.08 3.48
CA PRO A 164 23.62 9.08 4.93
C PRO A 164 24.79 9.97 5.38
N PRO A 165 24.67 10.69 6.50
CA PRO A 165 25.73 11.55 6.99
C PRO A 165 26.97 10.75 7.40
N GLU A 166 28.14 11.39 7.32
CA GLU A 166 29.35 10.84 7.93
C GLU A 166 29.20 10.77 9.45
N PRO A 167 29.83 9.78 10.12
CA PRO A 167 29.79 9.67 11.57
C PRO A 167 30.23 10.98 12.26
N GLY A 168 29.42 11.47 13.20
CA GLY A 168 29.63 12.74 13.90
C GLY A 168 29.03 13.97 13.20
N ARG A 169 28.37 13.82 12.05
CA ARG A 169 27.66 14.90 11.32
C ARG A 169 26.14 14.76 11.36
N GLU A 170 25.61 13.84 12.14
CA GLU A 170 24.19 13.48 12.23
C GLU A 170 23.32 14.68 12.63
N TYR A 171 23.73 15.42 13.67
CA TYR A 171 23.04 16.62 14.11
C TYR A 171 22.96 17.69 13.01
N GLY A 172 24.09 17.95 12.33
CA GLY A 172 24.15 18.93 11.24
C GLY A 172 23.25 18.54 10.07
N PHE A 173 23.25 17.25 9.73
CA PHE A 173 22.39 16.70 8.69
C PHE A 173 20.89 16.93 8.97
N CYS A 174 20.41 16.64 10.19
CA CYS A 174 19.03 16.94 10.59
C CYS A 174 18.70 18.43 10.41
N ARG A 175 19.62 19.32 10.81
CA ARG A 175 19.44 20.78 10.67
C ARG A 175 19.38 21.22 9.20
N ASP A 176 20.25 20.68 8.37
CA ASP A 176 20.32 21.01 6.94
C ASP A 176 19.08 20.51 6.17
N GLN A 177 18.59 19.31 6.52
CA GLN A 177 17.37 18.75 5.95
C GLN A 177 16.09 19.28 6.58
N LYS A 178 16.18 20.10 7.64
CA LYS A 178 15.05 20.55 8.47
C LYS A 178 14.19 19.38 8.96
N ALA A 179 14.85 18.31 9.40
CA ALA A 179 14.21 17.09 9.88
C ALA A 179 14.44 16.92 11.39
N ASP A 180 13.43 16.38 12.09
CA ASP A 180 13.49 16.03 13.51
C ASP A 180 14.24 14.71 13.75
N GLY A 181 14.41 13.91 12.69
CA GLY A 181 15.23 12.72 12.70
C GLY A 181 15.53 12.23 11.29
N PHE A 182 16.42 11.25 11.18
CA PHE A 182 16.61 10.53 9.92
C PHE A 182 16.69 9.02 10.13
N LEU A 183 16.22 8.29 9.12
CA LEU A 183 16.31 6.85 9.02
C LEU A 183 17.48 6.49 8.11
N ALA A 184 18.48 5.83 8.67
CA ALA A 184 19.56 5.21 7.93
C ALA A 184 19.32 3.71 7.80
N ALA A 185 19.67 3.17 6.64
CA ALA A 185 19.55 1.74 6.38
C ALA A 185 20.77 1.21 5.64
N GLU A 186 21.15 -0.01 5.97
CA GLU A 186 22.21 -0.76 5.31
C GLU A 186 21.68 -2.12 4.89
N VAL A 187 22.02 -2.55 3.68
CA VAL A 187 21.65 -3.86 3.16
C VAL A 187 22.93 -4.58 2.74
N SER A 188 23.10 -5.78 3.27
CA SER A 188 24.22 -6.66 2.99
C SER A 188 23.75 -8.08 2.71
N GLU A 189 24.64 -8.92 2.18
CA GLU A 189 24.38 -10.34 1.98
C GLU A 189 25.02 -11.15 3.11
N PHE A 190 24.24 -12.06 3.70
CA PHE A 190 24.70 -12.97 4.74
C PHE A 190 24.29 -14.41 4.40
N HIS A 191 25.26 -15.21 3.94
CA HIS A 191 25.06 -16.61 3.54
C HIS A 191 23.92 -16.83 2.52
N GLY A 192 23.88 -16.02 1.45
CA GLY A 192 22.84 -16.12 0.42
C GLY A 192 21.47 -15.59 0.84
N ARG A 193 21.38 -14.93 1.99
CA ARG A 193 20.20 -14.20 2.47
C ARG A 193 20.48 -12.70 2.48
N ILE A 194 19.43 -11.91 2.37
CA ILE A 194 19.51 -10.46 2.48
C ILE A 194 19.38 -10.07 3.96
N TYR A 195 20.33 -9.30 4.44
CA TYR A 195 20.36 -8.74 5.78
C TYR A 195 20.17 -7.22 5.70
N VAL A 196 19.07 -6.72 6.23
CA VAL A 196 18.73 -5.30 6.31
C VAL A 196 18.89 -4.84 7.75
N THR A 197 19.61 -3.74 7.97
CA THR A 197 19.69 -3.06 9.26
C THR A 197 19.11 -1.66 9.11
N LEU A 198 18.22 -1.26 10.01
CA LEU A 198 17.59 0.05 10.07
C LEU A 198 17.95 0.74 11.38
N ARG A 199 18.24 2.04 11.32
CA ARG A 199 18.54 2.86 12.50
C ARG A 199 17.91 4.24 12.38
N ILE A 200 17.25 4.72 13.44
CA ILE A 200 16.71 6.08 13.50
C ILE A 200 17.56 6.93 14.42
N TYR A 201 18.13 8.01 13.87
CA TYR A 201 18.73 9.08 14.65
C TYR A 201 17.66 10.14 14.95
N ALA A 202 17.57 10.58 16.20
CA ALA A 202 16.64 11.63 16.61
C ALA A 202 17.37 12.89 17.06
N LEU A 203 16.94 14.05 16.57
CA LEU A 203 17.55 15.34 16.86
C LEU A 203 17.52 15.69 18.36
N TYR A 204 16.42 15.36 19.04
CA TYR A 204 16.23 15.66 20.46
C TYR A 204 17.19 14.88 21.36
N ALA A 205 17.47 13.61 21.02
CA ALA A 205 18.32 12.72 21.80
C ALA A 205 19.81 12.84 21.40
N GLN A 206 20.07 13.31 20.18
CA GLN A 206 21.41 13.36 19.57
C GLN A 206 22.11 11.99 19.47
N GLU A 207 21.30 10.93 19.35
CA GLU A 207 21.76 9.56 19.22
C GLU A 207 20.76 8.73 18.41
N TYR A 208 21.17 7.48 18.11
CA TYR A 208 20.28 6.51 17.51
C TYR A 208 19.34 5.93 18.57
N ILE A 209 18.06 6.28 18.49
CA ILE A 209 17.01 5.87 19.45
C ILE A 209 16.34 4.55 19.06
N TYR A 210 16.62 4.05 17.85
CA TYR A 210 16.07 2.81 17.32
C TYR A 210 17.09 2.10 16.46
N GLU A 211 17.19 0.79 16.61
CA GLU A 211 17.93 -0.12 15.74
C GLU A 211 17.15 -1.41 15.60
N ASP A 212 16.96 -1.88 14.36
CA ASP A 212 16.28 -3.12 14.05
C ASP A 212 16.91 -3.77 12.82
N TYR A 213 16.65 -5.06 12.62
CA TYR A 213 17.16 -5.81 11.50
C TYR A 213 16.16 -6.84 10.99
N ALA A 214 16.32 -7.20 9.72
CA ALA A 214 15.59 -8.30 9.09
C ALA A 214 16.56 -9.17 8.28
N LEU A 215 16.37 -10.49 8.36
CA LEU A 215 17.13 -11.47 7.59
C LEU A 215 16.14 -12.33 6.81
N PHE A 216 16.17 -12.25 5.48
CA PHE A 216 15.18 -12.94 4.63
C PHE A 216 15.80 -13.49 3.35
N SER A 217 15.11 -14.48 2.78
CA SER A 217 15.42 -15.00 1.44
C SER A 217 14.81 -14.09 0.37
N ALA A 218 15.24 -14.22 -0.89
CA ALA A 218 14.62 -13.48 -1.98
C ALA A 218 13.13 -13.83 -2.19
N GLU A 219 12.71 -15.03 -1.79
CA GLU A 219 11.31 -15.51 -1.90
C GLU A 219 10.41 -14.88 -0.83
N ASP A 220 10.96 -14.60 0.36
CA ASP A 220 10.21 -14.05 1.51
C ASP A 220 10.34 -12.52 1.63
N GLN A 221 10.92 -11.86 0.63
CA GLN A 221 11.28 -10.45 0.68
C GLN A 221 10.09 -9.56 1.00
N ASP A 222 8.95 -9.75 0.32
CA ASP A 222 7.80 -8.86 0.47
C ASP A 222 7.17 -8.96 1.88
N ALA A 223 7.07 -10.19 2.41
CA ALA A 223 6.58 -10.43 3.76
C ALA A 223 7.53 -9.83 4.83
N ALA A 224 8.84 -10.00 4.64
CA ALA A 224 9.83 -9.47 5.57
C ALA A 224 9.90 -7.93 5.56
N LEU A 225 9.74 -7.31 4.38
CA LEU A 225 9.70 -5.84 4.28
C LEU A 225 8.41 -5.26 4.88
N MET A 226 7.28 -5.94 4.73
CA MET A 226 6.01 -5.54 5.34
C MET A 226 6.07 -5.62 6.88
N ASP A 227 6.67 -6.67 7.43
CA ASP A 227 6.89 -6.82 8.87
C ASP A 227 7.85 -5.74 9.41
N LEU A 228 8.97 -5.51 8.70
CA LEU A 228 9.95 -4.48 9.05
C LEU A 228 9.36 -3.05 8.98
N SER A 229 8.57 -2.75 7.94
CA SER A 229 7.93 -1.44 7.81
C SER A 229 6.86 -1.21 8.87
N GLY A 230 6.08 -2.24 9.22
CA GLY A 230 5.13 -2.17 10.32
C GLY A 230 5.81 -1.82 11.65
N ARG A 231 6.92 -2.49 11.99
CA ARG A 231 7.70 -2.19 13.21
C ARG A 231 8.24 -0.77 13.21
N MET A 232 8.74 -0.33 12.05
CA MET A 232 9.18 1.05 11.87
C MET A 232 8.05 2.05 12.08
N THR A 233 6.87 1.82 11.48
CA THR A 233 5.70 2.69 11.63
C THR A 233 5.27 2.79 13.09
N ALA A 234 5.29 1.69 13.85
CA ALA A 234 4.95 1.71 15.27
C ALA A 234 5.98 2.46 16.13
N MET A 235 7.28 2.33 15.83
CA MET A 235 8.30 3.12 16.51
C MET A 235 8.12 4.62 16.19
N VAL A 236 7.89 4.93 14.93
CA VAL A 236 7.75 6.31 14.45
C VAL A 236 6.44 6.93 14.92
N SER A 237 5.33 6.20 15.02
CA SER A 237 4.09 6.74 15.58
C SER A 237 4.22 7.13 17.06
N GLY A 238 5.25 6.62 17.76
CA GLY A 238 5.44 6.85 19.19
C GLY A 238 4.33 6.22 20.04
N THR A 239 3.55 5.31 19.46
CA THR A 239 2.49 4.58 20.16
C THR A 239 3.05 3.31 20.78
N VAL A 240 2.55 2.97 21.97
CA VAL A 240 2.90 1.69 22.60
C VAL A 240 2.31 0.56 21.74
N PRO A 241 3.07 -0.50 21.42
CA PRO A 241 2.52 -1.65 20.68
C PRO A 241 1.34 -2.26 21.44
N ALA A 242 0.37 -2.79 20.70
CA ALA A 242 -0.67 -3.63 21.27
C ALA A 242 -0.14 -5.07 21.40
N SER A 243 -0.75 -5.91 22.23
CA SER A 243 -0.45 -7.34 22.25
C SER A 243 -1.71 -8.14 22.01
N ILE A 244 -1.60 -9.22 21.24
CA ILE A 244 -2.71 -10.16 21.01
C ILE A 244 -2.37 -11.54 21.55
N ARG A 245 -3.37 -12.21 22.12
CA ARG A 245 -3.31 -13.61 22.53
C ARG A 245 -4.53 -14.33 21.99
N VAL A 246 -4.32 -15.44 21.30
CA VAL A 246 -5.39 -16.20 20.67
C VAL A 246 -5.42 -17.60 21.26
N PHE A 247 -6.61 -18.06 21.62
CA PHE A 247 -6.90 -19.41 22.06
C PHE A 247 -7.93 -20.03 21.10
N ALA A 248 -7.66 -21.22 20.60
CA ALA A 248 -8.50 -21.93 19.66
C ALA A 248 -8.72 -23.37 20.15
N GLU A 249 -9.99 -23.77 20.27
CA GLU A 249 -10.42 -25.13 20.52
C GLU A 249 -10.98 -25.73 19.22
N PRO A 250 -10.51 -26.92 18.78
CA PRO A 250 -9.60 -27.87 19.45
C PRO A 250 -8.11 -27.47 19.45
N GLU A 251 -7.28 -28.07 20.32
CA GLU A 251 -5.85 -27.73 20.48
C GLU A 251 -5.00 -27.92 19.21
N ASN A 252 -5.44 -28.75 18.27
CA ASN A 252 -4.76 -28.94 16.98
C ASN A 252 -5.11 -27.84 15.94
N SER A 253 -5.88 -26.82 16.32
CA SER A 253 -6.22 -25.70 15.45
C SER A 253 -4.97 -24.90 15.09
N VAL A 254 -4.79 -24.60 13.81
CA VAL A 254 -3.78 -23.69 13.29
C VAL A 254 -4.31 -22.26 13.39
N ILE A 255 -3.53 -21.37 14.00
CA ILE A 255 -3.85 -19.96 14.16
C ILE A 255 -2.97 -19.16 13.21
N VAL A 256 -3.60 -18.28 12.45
CA VAL A 256 -2.98 -17.37 11.49
C VAL A 256 -3.38 -15.95 11.86
N ILE A 257 -2.41 -15.04 11.97
CA ILE A 257 -2.62 -13.62 12.26
C ILE A 257 -2.01 -12.83 11.10
N ASN A 258 -2.79 -11.97 10.46
CA ASN A 258 -2.38 -11.19 9.28
C ASN A 258 -1.71 -12.07 8.21
N ASP A 259 -2.37 -13.19 7.88
CA ASP A 259 -1.90 -14.21 6.92
C ASP A 259 -0.57 -14.92 7.28
N SER A 260 -0.01 -14.67 8.46
CA SER A 260 1.19 -15.33 8.97
C SER A 260 0.86 -16.38 10.05
N PHE A 261 1.54 -17.52 10.00
CA PHE A 261 1.36 -18.59 11.00
C PHE A 261 1.81 -18.10 12.39
N ALA A 262 0.87 -18.06 13.34
CA ALA A 262 1.13 -17.56 14.69
C ALA A 262 1.29 -18.69 15.71
N GLY A 263 0.65 -19.85 15.50
CA GLY A 263 0.76 -20.98 16.44
C GLY A 263 -0.29 -22.07 16.23
N ARG A 264 -0.34 -23.02 17.18
CA ARG A 264 -1.35 -24.08 17.22
C ARG A 264 -2.02 -24.15 18.59
N GLY A 265 -3.35 -24.17 18.60
CA GLY A 265 -4.19 -24.24 19.82
C GLY A 265 -4.18 -22.96 20.64
N SER A 266 -3.01 -22.43 20.98
CA SER A 266 -2.87 -21.14 21.64
C SER A 266 -1.61 -20.43 21.16
N THR A 267 -1.69 -19.11 21.05
CA THR A 267 -0.52 -18.25 20.90
C THR A 267 -0.10 -17.72 22.27
N GLY A 268 1.20 -17.43 22.43
CA GLY A 268 1.63 -16.53 23.50
C GLY A 268 1.06 -15.12 23.33
N ALA A 269 1.40 -14.21 24.25
CA ALA A 269 1.22 -12.78 23.96
C ALA A 269 2.20 -12.41 22.84
N MET A 270 1.69 -11.90 21.73
CA MET A 270 2.47 -11.45 20.59
C MET A 270 2.20 -9.97 20.40
N ASP A 271 3.25 -9.17 20.32
CA ASP A 271 3.10 -7.76 20.04
C ASP A 271 2.65 -7.56 18.59
N GLN A 272 1.71 -6.64 18.41
CA GLN A 272 1.09 -6.28 17.15
C GLN A 272 0.94 -4.77 17.04
N PHE A 273 0.78 -4.31 15.80
CA PHE A 273 0.55 -2.91 15.52
C PHE A 273 -0.87 -2.52 15.95
N PRO A 274 -1.03 -1.36 16.62
CA PRO A 274 -2.35 -0.77 16.79
C PRO A 274 -3.01 -0.56 15.41
N GLY A 275 -4.31 -0.82 15.33
CA GLY A 275 -5.06 -0.83 14.07
C GLY A 275 -5.77 -2.17 13.79
N GLU A 276 -6.27 -2.32 12.57
CA GLU A 276 -6.99 -3.51 12.14
C GLU A 276 -6.04 -4.71 12.00
N THR A 277 -6.42 -5.82 12.65
CA THR A 277 -5.71 -7.09 12.63
C THR A 277 -6.69 -8.21 12.34
N SER A 278 -6.34 -9.05 11.37
CA SER A 278 -7.12 -10.21 10.96
C SER A 278 -6.60 -11.47 11.64
N VAL A 279 -7.50 -12.28 12.20
CA VAL A 279 -7.17 -13.52 12.89
C VAL A 279 -8.04 -14.64 12.37
N GLN A 280 -7.39 -15.74 12.00
CA GLN A 280 -8.03 -16.92 11.42
C GLN A 280 -7.61 -18.17 12.18
N ALA A 281 -8.58 -19.03 12.46
CA ALA A 281 -8.35 -20.31 13.13
C ALA A 281 -8.94 -21.46 12.30
N PHE A 282 -8.13 -22.49 12.07
CA PHE A 282 -8.47 -23.63 11.22
C PHE A 282 -8.16 -24.96 11.90
N ALA A 283 -9.07 -25.92 11.86
CA ALA A 283 -8.77 -27.31 12.24
C ALA A 283 -9.37 -28.29 11.22
N PRO A 284 -8.70 -29.44 10.97
CA PRO A 284 -9.26 -30.48 10.11
C PRO A 284 -10.59 -31.01 10.67
N ASN A 285 -11.61 -31.12 9.82
CA ASN A 285 -12.99 -31.53 10.18
C ASN A 285 -13.74 -30.52 11.06
N TYR A 286 -13.33 -29.26 11.10
CA TYR A 286 -14.04 -28.18 11.77
C TYR A 286 -14.32 -27.02 10.80
N GLU A 287 -15.32 -26.21 11.12
CA GLU A 287 -15.53 -24.92 10.46
C GLU A 287 -14.43 -23.93 10.88
N SER A 288 -13.89 -23.20 9.90
CA SER A 288 -12.92 -22.14 10.15
C SER A 288 -13.58 -20.94 10.81
N ALA A 289 -12.89 -20.30 11.74
CA ALA A 289 -13.33 -19.04 12.33
C ALA A 289 -12.43 -17.88 11.87
N PHE A 290 -13.05 -16.71 11.73
CA PHE A 290 -12.42 -15.47 11.29
C PHE A 290 -12.87 -14.34 12.21
N ALA A 291 -11.94 -13.48 12.62
CA ALA A 291 -12.24 -12.23 13.31
C ALA A 291 -11.32 -11.12 12.81
N GLU A 292 -11.88 -9.92 12.64
CA GLU A 292 -11.15 -8.67 12.48
C GLU A 292 -11.28 -7.89 13.79
N VAL A 293 -10.14 -7.44 14.33
CA VAL A 293 -10.09 -6.66 15.55
C VAL A 293 -9.30 -5.39 15.28
N ASN A 294 -9.86 -4.25 15.69
CA ASN A 294 -9.11 -3.00 15.74
C ASN A 294 -8.49 -2.87 17.12
N MET A 295 -7.15 -2.84 17.21
CA MET A 295 -6.42 -2.80 18.48
C MET A 295 -5.98 -1.38 18.81
N ASP A 296 -6.23 -0.94 20.04
CA ASP A 296 -5.75 0.35 20.52
C ASP A 296 -4.29 0.28 21.01
N PRO A 297 -3.52 1.38 20.97
CA PRO A 297 -2.17 1.43 21.50
C PRO A 297 -2.03 0.95 22.96
N GLY A 298 -1.13 -0.02 23.20
CA GLY A 298 -0.89 -0.60 24.53
C GLY A 298 -1.99 -1.55 25.02
N GLU A 299 -3.02 -1.81 24.21
CA GLU A 299 -4.07 -2.75 24.54
C GLU A 299 -3.57 -4.19 24.48
N ILE A 300 -4.08 -5.04 25.38
CA ILE A 300 -3.87 -6.48 25.29
C ILE A 300 -5.21 -7.13 24.94
N VAL A 301 -5.31 -7.64 23.72
CA VAL A 301 -6.53 -8.30 23.20
C VAL A 301 -6.40 -9.81 23.37
N GLU A 302 -7.39 -10.43 24.00
CA GLU A 302 -7.51 -11.88 24.09
C GLU A 302 -8.69 -12.39 23.24
N LEU A 303 -8.42 -13.28 22.29
CA LEU A 303 -9.42 -13.90 21.43
C LEU A 303 -9.60 -15.38 21.75
N HIS A 304 -10.85 -15.81 21.82
CA HIS A 304 -11.22 -17.21 22.06
C HIS A 304 -12.08 -17.73 20.91
N PHE A 305 -11.52 -18.65 20.13
CA PHE A 305 -12.22 -19.37 19.09
C PHE A 305 -12.63 -20.75 19.59
N LYS A 306 -13.91 -21.07 19.44
CA LYS A 306 -14.43 -22.42 19.63
C LYS A 306 -14.96 -22.91 18.28
N LEU A 307 -14.17 -23.72 17.59
CA LEU A 307 -14.52 -24.20 16.27
C LEU A 307 -15.63 -25.26 16.35
N THR A 308 -16.60 -25.16 15.44
CA THR A 308 -17.70 -26.12 15.36
C THR A 308 -17.26 -27.34 14.53
N PRO A 309 -17.39 -28.58 15.04
CA PRO A 309 -17.10 -29.77 14.25
C PRO A 309 -18.02 -29.84 13.03
N LEU A 310 -17.45 -30.17 11.87
CA LEU A 310 -18.22 -30.48 10.68
C LEU A 310 -18.90 -31.85 10.89
N MET A 311 -20.18 -31.93 10.55
CA MET A 311 -20.84 -33.23 10.44
C MET A 311 -20.27 -33.96 9.23
N MET A 312 -19.63 -35.09 9.45
CA MET A 312 -19.08 -35.94 8.39
C MET A 312 -20.08 -37.05 8.06
N GLU A 313 -20.27 -37.34 6.78
CA GLU A 313 -21.00 -38.51 6.30
C GLU A 313 -20.05 -39.43 5.53
N ALA A 314 -20.20 -40.74 5.74
CA ALA A 314 -19.42 -41.74 5.02
C ALA A 314 -20.04 -41.98 3.64
N PHE A 315 -19.26 -41.76 2.59
CA PHE A 315 -19.66 -41.94 1.20
C PHE A 315 -18.95 -43.14 0.58
N GLY A 316 -19.71 -44.20 0.26
CA GLY A 316 -19.19 -45.37 -0.44
C GLY A 316 -19.05 -45.14 -1.94
N ILE A 317 -17.85 -45.39 -2.47
CA ILE A 317 -17.52 -45.34 -3.90
C ILE A 317 -17.30 -46.77 -4.39
N GLU A 318 -18.17 -47.20 -5.30
CA GLU A 318 -18.10 -48.51 -5.95
C GLU A 318 -18.24 -48.38 -7.47
N ILE A 319 -17.61 -49.30 -8.20
CA ILE A 319 -17.76 -49.43 -9.66
C ILE A 319 -18.65 -50.63 -9.96
N ALA A 320 -19.60 -50.45 -10.87
CA ALA A 320 -20.59 -51.46 -11.23
C ALA A 320 -19.98 -52.80 -11.71
N GLU A 321 -18.82 -52.76 -12.36
CA GLU A 321 -18.14 -53.94 -12.91
C GLU A 321 -17.18 -54.62 -11.90
N GLY A 322 -17.07 -54.11 -10.67
CA GLY A 322 -16.23 -54.71 -9.61
C GLY A 322 -14.72 -54.54 -9.82
N GLU A 323 -14.31 -53.72 -10.79
CA GLU A 323 -12.91 -53.42 -11.06
C GLU A 323 -12.31 -52.48 -10.00
N ARG A 324 -11.00 -52.63 -9.76
CA ARG A 324 -10.21 -51.69 -8.97
C ARG A 324 -9.86 -50.50 -9.84
N ALA A 325 -10.37 -49.33 -9.49
CA ALA A 325 -10.04 -48.08 -10.16
C ALA A 325 -9.42 -47.12 -9.17
N SER A 326 -8.51 -46.30 -9.69
CA SER A 326 -7.86 -45.22 -8.95
C SER A 326 -8.85 -44.10 -8.71
N VAL A 327 -9.00 -43.70 -7.45
CA VAL A 327 -9.87 -42.60 -7.03
C VAL A 327 -9.04 -41.37 -6.73
N TYR A 328 -9.47 -40.24 -7.26
CA TYR A 328 -8.85 -38.94 -7.10
C TYR A 328 -9.84 -37.93 -6.53
N ARG A 329 -9.39 -37.15 -5.54
CA ARG A 329 -10.11 -35.96 -5.06
C ARG A 329 -9.47 -34.72 -5.68
N GLY A 330 -10.16 -34.10 -6.63
CA GLY A 330 -9.54 -33.12 -7.53
C GLY A 330 -8.42 -33.75 -8.34
N ALA A 331 -7.16 -33.37 -8.08
CA ALA A 331 -5.96 -33.94 -8.69
C ALA A 331 -5.17 -34.88 -7.75
N LEU A 332 -5.61 -35.07 -6.51
CA LEU A 332 -4.91 -35.87 -5.51
C LEU A 332 -5.41 -37.32 -5.54
N TYR A 333 -4.52 -38.28 -5.77
CA TYR A 333 -4.84 -39.71 -5.62
C TYR A 333 -5.10 -40.04 -4.14
N ILE A 334 -6.24 -40.65 -3.85
CA ILE A 334 -6.69 -40.96 -2.48
C ILE A 334 -6.80 -42.46 -2.19
N GLY A 335 -6.85 -43.32 -3.21
CA GLY A 335 -6.91 -44.77 -3.05
C GLY A 335 -7.58 -45.49 -4.22
N ASP A 336 -7.90 -46.77 -4.05
CA ASP A 336 -8.56 -47.60 -5.07
C ASP A 336 -9.97 -48.03 -4.64
N THR A 337 -10.91 -48.21 -5.58
CA THR A 337 -12.25 -48.76 -5.31
C THR A 337 -12.20 -50.26 -4.95
N PRO A 338 -13.14 -50.78 -4.11
CA PRO A 338 -14.16 -50.04 -3.37
C PRO A 338 -13.57 -49.32 -2.16
N MET A 339 -13.98 -48.06 -1.93
CA MET A 339 -13.53 -47.27 -0.79
C MET A 339 -14.65 -46.43 -0.18
N VAL A 340 -14.47 -46.04 1.09
CA VAL A 340 -15.35 -45.13 1.80
C VAL A 340 -14.60 -43.82 2.05
N LEU A 341 -15.21 -42.71 1.67
CA LEU A 341 -14.69 -41.37 1.87
C LEU A 341 -15.54 -40.63 2.90
N ASP A 342 -14.91 -40.07 3.93
CA ASP A 342 -15.61 -39.20 4.88
C ASP A 342 -15.69 -37.79 4.30
N VAL A 343 -16.91 -37.29 4.10
CA VAL A 343 -17.16 -35.98 3.50
C VAL A 343 -18.02 -35.09 4.36
N PRO A 344 -17.75 -33.77 4.40
CA PRO A 344 -18.59 -32.85 5.15
C PRO A 344 -20.01 -32.80 4.56
N ARG A 345 -21.00 -32.88 5.44
CA ARG A 345 -22.41 -32.68 5.12
C ARG A 345 -22.60 -31.30 4.49
N ASP A 346 -23.41 -31.22 3.44
CA ASP A 346 -23.73 -29.98 2.70
C ASP A 346 -22.59 -29.29 1.92
N ARG A 347 -21.40 -29.90 1.79
CA ARG A 347 -20.37 -29.42 0.84
C ARG A 347 -20.38 -30.26 -0.43
N PHE A 348 -20.06 -29.62 -1.55
CA PHE A 348 -19.81 -30.30 -2.82
C PHE A 348 -18.37 -30.79 -2.85
N GLU A 349 -18.20 -32.06 -3.16
CA GLU A 349 -16.90 -32.69 -3.36
C GLU A 349 -16.85 -33.25 -4.78
N TYR A 350 -15.72 -33.04 -5.45
CA TYR A 350 -15.46 -33.54 -6.79
C TYR A 350 -14.53 -34.75 -6.70
N VAL A 351 -15.04 -35.91 -7.09
CA VAL A 351 -14.27 -37.14 -7.15
C VAL A 351 -14.23 -37.65 -8.57
N MET A 352 -13.02 -37.98 -9.02
CA MET A 352 -12.75 -38.59 -10.31
C MET A 352 -12.25 -40.02 -10.08
N VAL A 353 -12.71 -40.94 -10.92
CA VAL A 353 -12.33 -42.34 -10.87
C VAL A 353 -11.80 -42.75 -12.24
N GLU A 354 -10.67 -43.45 -12.25
CA GLU A 354 -9.97 -43.90 -13.45
C GLU A 354 -9.74 -45.42 -13.38
N THR A 355 -10.33 -46.13 -14.34
CA THR A 355 -10.13 -47.58 -14.49
C THR A 355 -8.76 -47.89 -15.10
N PRO A 356 -8.22 -49.11 -14.92
CA PRO A 356 -6.95 -49.54 -15.55
C PRO A 356 -6.94 -49.40 -17.07
N ASP A 357 -8.11 -49.50 -17.71
CA ASP A 357 -8.32 -49.34 -19.15
C ASP A 357 -8.36 -47.86 -19.61
N GLY A 358 -8.13 -46.91 -18.69
CA GLY A 358 -8.11 -45.48 -18.96
C GLY A 358 -9.49 -44.83 -19.10
N LYS A 359 -10.58 -45.55 -18.78
CA LYS A 359 -11.92 -44.93 -18.72
C LYS A 359 -12.02 -44.09 -17.46
N THR A 360 -12.51 -42.86 -17.61
CA THR A 360 -12.68 -41.92 -16.50
C THR A 360 -14.15 -41.63 -16.26
N THR A 361 -14.49 -41.39 -15.01
CA THR A 361 -15.81 -40.87 -14.62
C THR A 361 -15.64 -39.92 -13.45
N SER A 362 -16.42 -38.86 -13.44
CA SER A 362 -16.42 -37.90 -12.35
C SER A 362 -17.83 -37.78 -11.79
N VAL A 363 -17.91 -37.62 -10.48
CA VAL A 363 -19.15 -37.29 -9.79
C VAL A 363 -18.91 -36.13 -8.85
N VAL A 364 -19.83 -35.18 -8.93
CA VAL A 364 -20.01 -34.15 -7.91
C VAL A 364 -21.09 -34.67 -6.99
N PHE A 365 -20.75 -34.97 -5.74
CA PHE A 365 -21.75 -35.33 -4.75
C PHE A 365 -21.88 -34.22 -3.70
N ARG A 366 -23.06 -34.17 -3.11
CA ARG A 366 -23.40 -33.37 -1.94
C ARG A 366 -23.79 -34.37 -0.86
N GLY A 367 -23.22 -34.26 0.35
CA GLY A 367 -23.34 -35.24 1.44
C GLY A 367 -24.75 -35.52 1.94
N GLN A 368 -25.57 -36.17 1.11
CA GLN A 368 -26.90 -36.72 1.42
C GLN A 368 -27.13 -38.07 0.70
N THR A 369 -26.19 -38.53 -0.14
CA THR A 369 -26.30 -39.78 -0.89
C THR A 369 -25.43 -40.84 -0.23
N ALA A 370 -26.01 -41.90 0.35
CA ALA A 370 -25.28 -42.87 1.18
C ALA A 370 -24.29 -43.76 0.39
N SER A 371 -24.53 -43.97 -0.90
CA SER A 371 -23.68 -44.77 -1.78
C SER A 371 -24.02 -44.46 -3.24
N THR A 372 -23.02 -44.28 -4.09
CA THR A 372 -23.22 -44.15 -5.54
C THR A 372 -22.39 -45.20 -6.26
N VAL A 373 -23.05 -45.97 -7.12
CA VAL A 373 -22.38 -46.86 -8.07
C VAL A 373 -22.04 -46.06 -9.31
N LEU A 374 -20.75 -45.96 -9.63
CA LEU A 374 -20.26 -45.26 -10.80
C LEU A 374 -20.21 -46.23 -12.00
N HIS A 375 -20.74 -45.77 -13.13
CA HIS A 375 -20.61 -46.44 -14.42
C HIS A 375 -19.53 -45.72 -15.23
N PRO A 376 -18.30 -46.25 -15.31
CA PRO A 376 -17.23 -45.63 -16.10
C PRO A 376 -17.68 -45.53 -17.57
N MET A 377 -17.84 -44.30 -18.06
CA MET A 377 -18.21 -44.06 -19.45
C MET A 377 -17.00 -44.31 -20.37
N ASP A 378 -17.27 -44.92 -21.52
CA ASP A 378 -16.28 -45.04 -22.60
C ASP A 378 -15.93 -43.61 -23.08
N PRO A 379 -14.64 -43.19 -23.10
CA PRO A 379 -14.25 -41.87 -23.58
C PRO A 379 -14.63 -41.62 -25.05
N ASN A 380 -15.09 -42.65 -25.77
CA ASN A 380 -15.54 -42.59 -27.15
C ASN A 380 -16.99 -42.10 -27.35
N ILE A 381 -17.49 -41.21 -26.50
CA ILE A 381 -18.64 -40.39 -26.88
C ILE A 381 -18.15 -39.51 -28.04
N PRO A 382 -18.75 -39.58 -29.25
CA PRO A 382 -18.31 -38.76 -30.37
C PRO A 382 -18.44 -37.30 -29.94
N GLU A 383 -17.30 -36.68 -29.62
CA GLU A 383 -17.18 -35.28 -29.26
C GLU A 383 -18.04 -34.49 -30.24
N ASN A 384 -18.98 -33.70 -29.71
CA ASN A 384 -19.89 -32.92 -30.55
C ASN A 384 -19.03 -31.94 -31.35
N LYS A 385 -18.60 -32.35 -32.57
CA LYS A 385 -17.66 -31.65 -33.46
C LYS A 385 -18.07 -30.19 -33.71
N SER A 386 -19.32 -29.85 -33.42
CA SER A 386 -19.85 -28.48 -33.47
C SER A 386 -19.18 -27.55 -32.44
N VAL A 387 -18.98 -27.98 -31.18
CA VAL A 387 -18.46 -27.12 -30.10
C VAL A 387 -16.98 -26.83 -30.32
N GLU A 388 -16.19 -27.85 -30.68
CA GLU A 388 -14.77 -27.67 -30.96
C GLU A 388 -14.53 -26.77 -32.18
N THR A 389 -15.34 -26.94 -33.24
CA THR A 389 -15.28 -26.09 -34.42
C THR A 389 -15.62 -24.63 -34.10
N LEU A 390 -16.62 -24.38 -33.24
CA LEU A 390 -17.00 -23.05 -32.78
C LEU A 390 -15.93 -22.44 -31.87
N ARG A 391 -15.35 -23.24 -30.97
CA ARG A 391 -14.22 -22.85 -30.11
C ARG A 391 -13.02 -22.39 -30.95
N ARG A 392 -12.60 -23.19 -31.93
CA ARG A 392 -11.49 -22.84 -32.84
C ARG A 392 -11.77 -21.56 -33.62
N LYS A 393 -13.01 -21.40 -34.10
CA LYS A 393 -13.47 -20.19 -34.79
C LYS A 393 -13.40 -18.96 -33.89
N PHE A 394 -13.81 -19.06 -32.63
CA PHE A 394 -13.71 -17.99 -31.65
C PHE A 394 -12.26 -17.59 -31.40
N TYR A 395 -11.40 -18.54 -31.01
CA TYR A 395 -10.00 -18.24 -30.73
C TYR A 395 -9.26 -17.66 -31.94
N GLY A 396 -9.56 -18.11 -33.16
CA GLY A 396 -9.00 -17.53 -34.37
C GLY A 396 -9.44 -16.08 -34.66
N ALA A 397 -10.64 -15.66 -34.22
CA ALA A 397 -11.06 -14.25 -34.29
C ALA A 397 -10.45 -13.43 -33.15
N PHE A 398 -10.41 -13.99 -31.94
CA PHE A 398 -9.82 -13.34 -30.77
C PHE A 398 -8.31 -13.09 -30.95
N ALA A 399 -7.57 -14.04 -31.53
CA ALA A 399 -6.16 -13.86 -31.86
C ALA A 399 -5.92 -12.70 -32.85
N ARG A 400 -6.77 -12.56 -33.88
CA ARG A 400 -6.70 -11.44 -34.83
C ARG A 400 -6.95 -10.09 -34.15
N PHE A 401 -7.93 -10.04 -33.25
CA PHE A 401 -8.17 -8.85 -32.42
C PHE A 401 -6.96 -8.52 -31.54
N TRP A 402 -6.40 -9.53 -30.85
CA TRP A 402 -5.22 -9.37 -29.99
C TRP A 402 -3.99 -8.86 -30.71
N ILE A 403 -3.81 -9.20 -31.99
CA ILE A 403 -2.71 -8.67 -32.81
C ILE A 403 -3.04 -7.25 -33.31
N ALA A 404 -4.28 -6.98 -33.71
CA ALA A 404 -4.67 -5.69 -34.24
C ALA A 404 -4.68 -4.58 -33.17
N LEU A 405 -5.01 -4.90 -31.92
CA LEU A 405 -5.13 -3.91 -30.85
C LEU A 405 -3.78 -3.21 -30.52
N PRO A 406 -2.67 -3.91 -30.24
CA PRO A 406 -1.36 -3.29 -30.04
C PRO A 406 -0.91 -2.46 -31.25
N VAL A 407 -1.19 -2.93 -32.48
CA VAL A 407 -0.84 -2.21 -33.70
C VAL A 407 -1.62 -0.88 -33.79
N ALA A 408 -2.90 -0.88 -33.46
CA ALA A 408 -3.71 0.34 -33.42
C ALA A 408 -3.20 1.33 -32.35
N ILE A 409 -2.85 0.83 -31.15
CA ILE A 409 -2.29 1.65 -30.06
C ILE A 409 -0.95 2.28 -30.48
N LEU A 410 -0.06 1.51 -31.11
CA LEU A 410 1.23 2.00 -31.61
C LEU A 410 1.04 3.10 -32.67
N PHE A 411 0.15 2.90 -33.65
CA PHE A 411 -0.12 3.92 -34.65
C PHE A 411 -0.74 5.18 -34.05
N ASN A 412 -1.59 5.04 -33.03
CA ASN A 412 -2.14 6.19 -32.31
C ASN A 412 -1.05 6.98 -31.59
N GLY A 413 -0.11 6.30 -30.92
CA GLY A 413 1.04 6.95 -30.27
C GLY A 413 1.93 7.72 -31.26
N ILE A 414 2.23 7.12 -32.41
CA ILE A 414 3.00 7.79 -33.49
C ILE A 414 2.22 8.99 -34.04
N ALA A 415 0.92 8.85 -34.28
CA ALA A 415 0.07 9.94 -34.76
C ALA A 415 0.04 11.10 -33.76
N SER A 416 -0.17 10.84 -32.47
CA SER A 416 -0.15 11.87 -31.43
C SER A 416 1.20 12.59 -31.36
N ALA A 417 2.32 11.86 -31.43
CA ALA A 417 3.64 12.47 -31.43
C ALA A 417 3.87 13.38 -32.65
N ARG A 418 3.41 12.97 -33.84
CA ARG A 418 3.52 13.77 -35.07
C ARG A 418 2.62 14.99 -35.07
N ILE A 419 1.39 14.86 -34.58
CA ILE A 419 0.44 15.98 -34.42
C ILE A 419 1.00 16.99 -33.42
N ASN A 420 1.52 16.55 -32.28
CA ASN A 420 2.13 17.43 -31.29
C ASN A 420 3.36 18.15 -31.85
N GLY A 421 4.22 17.44 -32.58
CA GLY A 421 5.37 18.04 -33.26
C GLY A 421 4.98 19.10 -34.28
N TYR A 422 3.93 18.85 -35.08
CA TYR A 422 3.38 19.85 -36.01
C TYR A 422 2.81 21.07 -35.26
N ASN A 423 2.02 20.87 -34.20
CA ASN A 423 1.44 21.94 -33.40
C ASN A 423 2.53 22.82 -32.75
N GLN A 424 3.60 22.22 -32.25
CA GLN A 424 4.74 22.94 -31.69
C GLN A 424 5.50 23.73 -32.76
N ALA A 425 5.76 23.13 -33.93
CA ALA A 425 6.38 23.84 -35.05
C ALA A 425 5.50 25.00 -35.56
N SER A 426 4.18 24.82 -35.56
CA SER A 426 3.21 25.85 -35.95
C SER A 426 3.22 27.01 -34.97
N ALA A 427 3.24 26.74 -33.66
CA ALA A 427 3.33 27.77 -32.63
C ALA A 427 4.63 28.59 -32.73
N ASN A 428 5.72 27.98 -33.16
CA ASN A 428 7.02 28.64 -33.33
C ASN A 428 7.22 29.29 -34.72
N GLY A 429 6.23 29.23 -35.61
CA GLY A 429 6.33 29.76 -36.97
C GLY A 429 7.26 28.98 -37.90
N THR A 430 7.66 27.75 -37.53
CA THR A 430 8.55 26.87 -38.29
C THR A 430 7.84 25.67 -38.93
N ALA A 431 6.50 25.66 -38.95
CA ALA A 431 5.73 24.58 -39.58
C ALA A 431 5.94 24.57 -41.10
N THR A 432 6.11 23.37 -41.65
CA THR A 432 6.23 23.13 -43.09
C THR A 432 5.06 22.25 -43.57
N ASP A 433 4.71 22.37 -44.86
CA ASP A 433 3.68 21.53 -45.49
C ASP A 433 4.01 20.03 -45.39
N SER A 434 5.29 19.67 -45.37
CA SER A 434 5.72 18.29 -45.16
C SER A 434 5.31 17.75 -43.79
N LEU A 435 5.47 18.55 -42.73
CA LEU A 435 5.06 18.16 -41.36
C LEU A 435 3.54 18.01 -41.25
N TYR A 436 2.78 18.90 -41.89
CA TYR A 436 1.33 18.80 -41.94
C TYR A 436 0.86 17.53 -42.66
N ARG A 437 1.46 17.23 -43.82
CA ARG A 437 1.15 16.03 -44.59
C ARG A 437 1.50 14.76 -43.81
N ASP A 438 2.67 14.72 -43.18
CA ASP A 438 3.09 13.58 -42.36
C ASP A 438 2.14 13.36 -41.18
N ALA A 439 1.80 14.42 -40.43
CA ALA A 439 0.84 14.34 -39.32
C ALA A 439 -0.52 13.78 -39.78
N ASN A 440 -1.03 14.23 -40.94
CA ASN A 440 -2.27 13.72 -41.51
C ASN A 440 -2.19 12.25 -41.94
N ILE A 441 -1.09 11.82 -42.57
CA ILE A 441 -0.91 10.41 -42.96
C ILE A 441 -0.98 9.51 -41.72
N TYR A 442 -0.26 9.86 -40.65
CA TYR A 442 -0.28 9.06 -39.42
C TYR A 442 -1.64 9.12 -38.71
N TYR A 443 -2.33 10.27 -38.74
CA TYR A 443 -3.69 10.40 -38.22
C TYR A 443 -4.66 9.44 -38.91
N TYR A 444 -4.75 9.47 -40.24
CA TYR A 444 -5.64 8.56 -40.98
C TYR A 444 -5.22 7.09 -40.86
N THR A 445 -3.91 6.81 -40.75
CA THR A 445 -3.42 5.45 -40.47
C THR A 445 -3.89 4.96 -39.10
N SER A 446 -3.85 5.81 -38.07
CA SER A 446 -4.33 5.45 -36.74
C SER A 446 -5.83 5.16 -36.71
N ILE A 447 -6.64 5.95 -37.44
CA ILE A 447 -8.08 5.69 -37.61
C ILE A 447 -8.29 4.33 -38.29
N GLY A 448 -7.56 4.04 -39.37
CA GLY A 448 -7.60 2.74 -40.04
C GLY A 448 -7.29 1.58 -39.10
N GLY A 449 -6.27 1.74 -38.23
CA GLY A 449 -5.92 0.77 -37.19
C GLY A 449 -7.07 0.48 -36.23
N TRP A 450 -7.74 1.53 -35.73
CA TRP A 450 -8.90 1.38 -34.84
C TRP A 450 -10.10 0.73 -35.50
N VAL A 451 -10.38 1.06 -36.77
CA VAL A 451 -11.47 0.42 -37.54
C VAL A 451 -11.23 -1.08 -37.71
N VAL A 452 -9.99 -1.49 -38.03
CA VAL A 452 -9.62 -2.90 -38.15
C VAL A 452 -9.75 -3.63 -36.80
N ALA A 453 -9.24 -3.04 -35.72
CA ALA A 453 -9.35 -3.61 -34.38
C ALA A 453 -10.83 -3.76 -33.95
N GLY A 454 -11.66 -2.75 -34.17
CA GLY A 454 -13.10 -2.79 -33.87
C GLY A 454 -13.85 -3.85 -34.68
N THR A 455 -13.47 -4.06 -35.94
CA THR A 455 -14.05 -5.11 -36.80
C THR A 455 -13.73 -6.50 -36.26
N PHE A 456 -12.48 -6.76 -35.85
CA PHE A 456 -12.10 -8.04 -35.26
C PHE A 456 -12.71 -8.27 -33.88
N LEU A 457 -12.87 -7.22 -33.06
CA LEU A 457 -13.58 -7.32 -31.79
C LEU A 457 -15.04 -7.74 -32.01
N THR A 458 -15.72 -7.11 -32.97
CA THR A 458 -17.11 -7.44 -33.31
C THR A 458 -17.23 -8.91 -33.77
N GLU A 459 -16.31 -9.35 -34.63
CA GLU A 459 -16.27 -10.76 -35.07
C GLU A 459 -16.04 -11.73 -33.89
N ALA A 460 -15.12 -11.40 -32.98
CA ALA A 460 -14.82 -12.22 -31.80
C ALA A 460 -16.04 -12.32 -30.87
N LEU A 461 -16.74 -11.22 -30.61
CA LEU A 461 -17.96 -11.19 -29.78
C LEU A 461 -19.09 -12.01 -30.39
N VAL A 462 -19.33 -11.88 -31.70
CA VAL A 462 -20.34 -12.68 -32.41
C VAL A 462 -20.02 -14.18 -32.31
N ARG A 463 -18.76 -14.57 -32.51
CA ARG A 463 -18.35 -15.98 -32.41
C ARG A 463 -18.40 -16.51 -30.98
N PHE A 464 -18.08 -15.68 -29.98
CA PHE A 464 -18.23 -16.00 -28.58
C PHE A 464 -19.69 -16.31 -28.23
N PHE A 465 -20.63 -15.48 -28.68
CA PHE A 465 -22.05 -15.69 -28.47
C PHE A 465 -22.55 -17.02 -29.07
N PHE A 466 -22.11 -17.37 -30.28
CA PHE A 466 -22.44 -18.67 -30.87
C PHE A 466 -21.81 -19.85 -30.11
N TYR A 467 -20.58 -19.69 -29.63
CA TYR A 467 -19.89 -20.70 -28.83
C TYR A 467 -20.59 -20.95 -27.48
N THR A 468 -20.92 -19.90 -26.72
CA THR A 468 -21.61 -20.03 -25.43
C THR A 468 -23.02 -20.59 -25.58
N ARG A 469 -23.75 -20.18 -26.63
CA ARG A 469 -25.06 -20.75 -26.94
C ARG A 469 -24.98 -22.25 -27.24
N ALA A 470 -24.00 -22.67 -28.05
CA ALA A 470 -23.80 -24.08 -28.38
C ALA A 470 -23.34 -24.92 -27.17
N ALA A 471 -22.47 -24.35 -26.32
CA ALA A 471 -22.03 -24.98 -25.08
C ALA A 471 -23.20 -25.19 -24.10
N ASN A 472 -24.06 -24.18 -23.94
CA ASN A 472 -25.21 -24.26 -23.05
C ASN A 472 -26.31 -25.22 -23.57
N SER A 473 -26.52 -25.31 -24.88
CA SER A 473 -27.47 -26.28 -25.45
C SER A 473 -27.00 -27.73 -25.38
N GLY A 474 -25.69 -27.98 -25.23
CA GLY A 474 -25.16 -29.33 -25.02
C GLY A 474 -25.37 -29.86 -23.59
N ILE A 475 -25.65 -28.98 -22.62
CA ILE A 475 -25.84 -29.35 -21.22
C ILE A 475 -27.29 -29.81 -20.96
N SER A 476 -28.27 -29.39 -21.76
CA SER A 476 -29.69 -29.71 -21.53
C SER A 476 -30.09 -31.15 -21.89
N GLU A 477 -29.30 -31.89 -22.67
CA GLU A 477 -29.62 -33.29 -23.02
C GLU A 477 -29.06 -34.31 -22.00
N ILE A 478 -28.28 -33.88 -21.01
CA ILE A 478 -27.64 -34.79 -20.02
C ILE A 478 -28.37 -34.73 -18.66
N VAL A 479 -29.41 -33.90 -18.52
CA VAL A 479 -30.13 -33.65 -17.24
C VAL A 479 -31.60 -34.13 -17.29
N GLU A 480 -31.99 -34.98 -18.24
CA GLU A 480 -33.26 -35.74 -18.18
C GLU A 480 -33.05 -37.21 -17.82
#